data_AF-A0A0H3CP66-F1
#
_entry.id   AF-A0A0H3CP66-F1
#
_cell.length_a   1.000
_cell.length_b   1.000
_cell.length_c   1.000
_cell.angle_alpha   90.00
_cell.angle_beta   90.00
_cell.angle_gamma   90.00
#
_symmetry.space_group_name_H-M   'P 1'
#
loop_
_entity.id
_entity.type
_entity.pdbx_description
1 polymer ?
#
loop_
_entity_poly.entity_id
_entity_poly.type
_entity_poly.pdbx_seq_one_letter_code
_entity_poly.pdbx_strand_id
1 'polypeptide(L)'
;MARPTKYQKAYAEQARKLCMLGYTDAQLADFFEVSEATINTWKKEHPEFLESVKKGKDLVDAEVVDSLFQRAMGYVAPDTDIRVIDNQIVKTQIKKHYPPDTAAAIFWLKNRQKKDWRDKINHAIEGANGGPVEVVNYTAADYAAAQAAMEEKLKGLD
;
A
#
# COMPACT_ATOMS: atom_id res chain seq x y z
N MET A 1 19.21 5.10 -28.85
CA MET A 1 19.33 3.87 -28.05
C MET A 1 18.00 3.15 -28.08
N ALA A 2 17.99 1.87 -28.46
CA ALA A 2 16.75 1.10 -28.62
C ALA A 2 16.21 0.68 -27.26
N ARG A 3 14.97 1.08 -26.95
CA ARG A 3 14.27 0.70 -25.72
C ARG A 3 13.97 -0.80 -25.75
N PRO A 4 14.56 -1.64 -24.87
CA PRO A 4 14.29 -3.07 -24.87
C PRO A 4 12.89 -3.31 -24.28
N THR A 5 11.88 -3.37 -25.14
CA THR A 5 10.49 -3.63 -24.73
C THR A 5 10.20 -5.10 -24.44
N LYS A 6 11.13 -6.00 -24.80
CA LYS A 6 10.91 -7.45 -24.72
C LYS A 6 11.39 -8.01 -23.38
N TYR A 7 10.50 -8.75 -22.72
CA TYR A 7 10.78 -9.47 -21.48
C TYR A 7 11.92 -10.49 -21.67
N GLN A 8 12.77 -10.62 -20.64
CA GLN A 8 13.79 -11.66 -20.55
C GLN A 8 13.60 -12.46 -19.26
N LYS A 9 13.79 -13.78 -19.32
CA LYS A 9 13.64 -14.67 -18.15
C LYS A 9 14.55 -14.27 -16.98
N ALA A 10 15.71 -13.69 -17.27
CA ALA A 10 16.64 -13.16 -16.25
C ALA A 10 16.04 -12.00 -15.43
N TYR A 11 15.07 -11.26 -15.97
CA TYR A 11 14.44 -10.14 -15.28
C TYR A 11 13.63 -10.58 -14.07
N ALA A 12 13.11 -11.83 -14.04
CA ALA A 12 12.42 -12.35 -12.87
C ALA A 12 13.33 -12.38 -11.63
N GLU A 13 14.55 -12.91 -11.78
CA GLU A 13 15.50 -13.01 -10.67
C GLU A 13 16.06 -11.63 -10.28
N GLN A 14 16.24 -10.71 -11.24
CA GLN A 14 16.61 -9.33 -10.95
C GLN A 14 15.50 -8.60 -10.18
N ALA A 15 14.24 -8.73 -10.62
CA ALA A 15 13.09 -8.13 -9.95
C ALA A 15 12.91 -8.69 -8.53
N ARG A 16 13.14 -9.99 -8.31
CA ARG A 16 13.15 -10.58 -6.97
C ARG A 16 14.14 -9.87 -6.05
N LYS A 17 15.40 -9.74 -6.48
CA LYS A 17 16.47 -9.09 -5.70
C LYS A 17 16.18 -7.62 -5.44
N LEU A 18 15.66 -6.90 -6.43
CA LEU A 18 15.28 -5.50 -6.27
C LEU A 18 14.10 -5.32 -5.31
N CYS A 19 13.08 -6.18 -5.39
CA CYS A 19 11.98 -6.17 -4.42
C CYS A 19 12.44 -6.52 -3.00
N MET A 20 13.44 -7.39 -2.84
CA MET A 20 14.08 -7.62 -1.53
C MET A 20 14.77 -6.37 -0.98
N LEU A 21 15.22 -5.47 -1.85
CA LEU A 21 15.77 -4.17 -1.46
C LEU A 21 14.69 -3.10 -1.27
N GLY A 22 13.40 -3.47 -1.33
CA GLY A 22 12.28 -2.56 -1.14
C GLY A 22 11.83 -1.79 -2.39
N TYR A 23 12.28 -2.19 -3.59
CA TYR A 23 11.88 -1.49 -4.82
C TYR A 23 10.38 -1.64 -5.10
N THR A 24 9.75 -0.50 -5.40
CA THR A 24 8.38 -0.40 -5.90
C THR A 24 8.31 -0.74 -7.40
N ASP A 25 7.10 -1.00 -7.91
CA ASP A 25 6.91 -1.32 -9.33
C ASP A 25 7.33 -0.15 -10.25
N ALA A 26 7.22 1.09 -9.77
CA ALA A 26 7.71 2.30 -10.45
C ALA A 26 9.25 2.32 -10.54
N GLN A 27 9.93 1.97 -9.46
CA GLN A 27 11.40 1.90 -9.42
C GLN A 27 11.93 0.70 -10.22
N LEU A 28 11.19 -0.41 -10.28
CA LEU A 28 11.48 -1.50 -11.20
C LEU A 28 11.36 -1.03 -12.65
N ALA A 29 10.31 -0.28 -12.98
CA ALA A 29 10.12 0.25 -14.33
C ALA A 29 11.28 1.16 -14.75
N ASP A 30 11.71 2.06 -13.85
CA ASP A 30 12.88 2.91 -14.03
C ASP A 30 14.17 2.08 -14.23
N PHE A 31 14.41 1.09 -13.37
CA PHE A 31 15.59 0.20 -13.46
C PHE A 31 15.66 -0.57 -14.80
N PHE A 32 14.52 -1.05 -15.29
CA PHE A 32 14.43 -1.77 -16.56
C PHE A 32 14.28 -0.84 -17.78
N GLU A 33 14.24 0.48 -17.59
CA GLU A 33 14.00 1.50 -18.63
C GLU A 33 12.68 1.28 -19.41
N VAL A 34 11.68 0.73 -18.73
CA VAL A 34 10.34 0.47 -19.28
C VAL A 34 9.29 1.31 -18.56
N SER A 35 8.05 1.32 -19.05
CA SER A 35 6.96 1.98 -18.32
C SER A 35 6.41 1.03 -17.24
N GLU A 36 5.78 1.60 -16.22
CA GLU A 36 5.02 0.81 -15.24
C GLU A 36 3.96 -0.07 -15.89
N ALA A 37 3.35 0.40 -16.99
CA ALA A 37 2.44 -0.40 -17.79
C ALA A 37 3.11 -1.68 -18.32
N THR A 38 4.36 -1.60 -18.80
CA THR A 38 5.13 -2.76 -19.24
C THR A 38 5.40 -3.74 -18.09
N ILE A 39 5.78 -3.25 -16.91
CA ILE A 39 5.94 -4.10 -15.71
C ILE A 39 4.64 -4.79 -15.34
N ASN A 40 3.50 -4.08 -15.43
CA ASN A 40 2.17 -4.64 -15.20
C ASN A 40 1.79 -5.69 -16.24
N THR A 41 2.17 -5.49 -17.51
CA THR A 41 2.01 -6.49 -18.57
C THR A 41 2.86 -7.73 -18.29
N TRP A 42 4.13 -7.57 -17.94
CA TRP A 42 5.01 -8.71 -17.61
C TRP A 42 4.47 -9.53 -16.44
N LYS A 43 3.91 -8.89 -15.41
CA LYS A 43 3.24 -9.58 -14.30
C LYS A 43 2.03 -10.42 -14.73
N LYS A 44 1.32 -10.02 -15.80
CA LYS A 44 0.16 -10.76 -16.33
C LYS A 44 0.57 -11.87 -17.28
N GLU A 45 1.52 -11.60 -18.17
CA GLU A 45 1.94 -12.53 -19.23
C GLU A 45 2.99 -13.55 -18.77
N HIS A 46 3.73 -13.25 -17.70
CA HIS A 46 4.81 -14.10 -17.20
C HIS A 46 4.60 -14.43 -15.71
N PRO A 47 3.94 -15.57 -15.39
CA PRO A 47 3.70 -15.98 -14.01
C PRO A 47 4.97 -16.11 -13.17
N GLU A 48 6.09 -16.55 -13.76
CA GLU A 48 7.40 -16.64 -13.09
C GLU A 48 7.91 -15.26 -12.61
N PHE A 49 7.67 -14.21 -13.40
CA PHE A 49 8.06 -12.84 -13.05
C PHE A 49 7.22 -12.32 -11.88
N LEU A 50 5.89 -12.54 -11.95
CA LEU A 50 4.98 -12.18 -10.86
C LEU A 50 5.32 -12.91 -9.57
N GLU A 51 5.59 -14.21 -9.64
CA GLU A 51 5.97 -15.02 -8.49
C GLU A 51 7.27 -14.50 -7.85
N SER A 52 8.25 -14.14 -8.68
CA SER A 52 9.54 -13.60 -8.23
C SER A 52 9.37 -12.25 -7.52
N VAL A 53 8.55 -11.35 -8.07
CA VAL A 53 8.21 -10.06 -7.43
C VAL A 53 7.50 -10.27 -6.10
N LYS A 54 6.53 -11.19 -6.04
CA LYS A 54 5.80 -11.52 -4.80
C LYS A 54 6.75 -12.07 -3.73
N LYS A 55 7.56 -13.08 -4.06
CA LYS A 55 8.54 -13.66 -3.14
C LYS A 55 9.53 -12.62 -2.60
N GLY A 56 9.94 -11.68 -3.45
CA GLY A 56 10.83 -10.59 -3.03
C GLY A 56 10.17 -9.68 -1.97
N LYS A 57 8.91 -9.30 -2.20
CA LYS A 57 8.14 -8.45 -1.28
C LYS A 57 7.76 -9.18 0.01
N ASP A 58 7.30 -10.43 -0.09
CA ASP A 58 6.87 -11.25 1.06
C ASP A 58 7.98 -11.40 2.12
N LEU A 59 9.25 -11.48 1.71
CA LEU A 59 10.37 -11.59 2.65
C LEU A 59 10.64 -10.28 3.40
N VAL A 60 10.58 -9.14 2.71
CA VAL A 60 10.72 -7.82 3.36
C VAL A 60 9.53 -7.56 4.29
N ASP A 61 8.33 -7.89 3.83
CA ASP A 61 7.11 -7.77 4.63
C ASP A 61 7.20 -8.67 5.88
N ALA A 62 7.78 -9.87 5.77
CA ALA A 62 7.99 -10.76 6.92
C ALA A 62 8.93 -10.17 7.98
N GLU A 63 10.03 -9.50 7.59
CA GLU A 63 10.94 -8.83 8.53
C GLU A 63 10.25 -7.66 9.25
N VAL A 64 9.44 -6.88 8.52
CA VAL A 64 8.63 -5.81 9.11
C VAL A 64 7.61 -6.38 10.08
N VAL A 65 6.97 -7.51 9.74
CA VAL A 65 6.03 -8.20 10.61
C VAL A 65 6.71 -8.70 11.89
N ASP A 66 7.90 -9.29 11.81
CA ASP A 66 8.66 -9.73 12.99
C ASP A 66 9.04 -8.54 13.89
N SER A 67 9.56 -7.47 13.30
CA SER A 67 9.90 -6.23 14.01
C SER A 67 8.68 -5.61 14.69
N LEU A 68 7.53 -5.58 14.00
CA LEU A 68 6.27 -5.09 14.55
C LEU A 68 5.77 -5.98 15.69
N PHE A 69 5.92 -7.30 15.56
CA PHE A 69 5.57 -8.26 16.61
C PHE A 69 6.44 -8.06 17.87
N GLN A 70 7.75 -7.89 17.71
CA GLN A 70 8.65 -7.56 18.82
C GLN A 70 8.23 -6.26 19.51
N ARG A 71 7.87 -5.22 18.75
CA ARG A 71 7.32 -3.97 19.31
C ARG A 71 6.00 -4.18 20.04
N ALA A 72 5.10 -5.00 19.49
CA ALA A 72 3.80 -5.30 20.12
C ALA A 72 3.94 -6.07 21.43
N MET A 73 4.94 -6.95 21.55
CA MET A 73 5.23 -7.72 22.77
C MET A 73 6.11 -6.97 23.78
N GLY A 74 6.83 -5.94 23.32
CA GLY A 74 7.95 -5.36 24.05
C GLY A 74 9.20 -6.22 23.91
N TYR A 75 10.38 -5.59 23.92
CA TYR A 75 11.66 -6.27 23.74
C TYR A 75 12.78 -5.55 24.47
N VAL A 76 13.90 -6.23 24.65
CA VAL A 76 15.12 -5.67 25.24
C VAL A 76 16.19 -5.62 24.17
N ALA A 77 16.76 -4.45 23.92
CA ALA A 77 17.86 -4.27 22.97
C ALA A 77 19.07 -3.62 23.65
N PRO A 78 20.29 -3.94 23.18
CA PRO A 78 21.49 -3.23 23.60
C PRO A 78 21.40 -1.77 23.15
N ASP A 79 21.70 -0.86 24.06
CA ASP A 79 21.78 0.59 23.81
C ASP A 79 23.10 1.11 24.41
N THR A 80 23.61 2.21 23.87
CA THR A 80 24.83 2.85 24.39
C THR A 80 24.46 4.17 25.01
N ASP A 81 24.59 4.24 26.32
CA ASP A 81 24.40 5.49 27.05
C ASP A 81 25.68 6.32 26.96
N ILE A 82 25.57 7.52 26.37
CA ILE A 82 26.68 8.43 26.15
C ILE A 82 26.55 9.57 27.15
N ARG A 83 27.51 9.68 28.07
CA ARG A 83 27.56 10.75 29.08
C ARG A 83 28.88 11.51 28.99
N VAL A 84 28.86 12.79 29.33
CA VAL A 84 30.08 13.58 29.53
C VAL A 84 30.35 13.67 31.02
N ILE A 85 31.49 13.13 31.46
CA ILE A 85 31.94 13.19 32.85
C ILE A 85 33.36 13.74 32.81
N ASP A 86 33.63 14.82 33.56
CA ASP A 86 34.94 15.48 33.62
C ASP A 86 35.55 15.81 32.24
N ASN A 87 34.73 16.39 31.35
CA ASN A 87 35.12 16.72 29.97
C ASN A 87 35.53 15.52 29.08
N GLN A 88 35.26 14.29 29.53
CA GLN A 88 35.48 13.06 28.77
C GLN A 88 34.16 12.39 28.38
N ILE A 89 34.12 11.82 27.17
CA ILE A 89 32.95 11.07 26.67
C ILE A 89 33.05 9.64 27.20
N VAL A 90 32.14 9.27 28.09
CA VAL A 90 31.99 7.90 28.62
C VAL A 90 30.84 7.22 27.90
N LYS A 91 31.13 6.05 27.31
CA LYS A 91 30.14 5.18 26.66
C LYS A 91 29.90 3.96 27.53
N THR A 92 28.67 3.80 28.02
CA THR A 92 28.27 2.65 28.83
C THR A 92 27.30 1.79 28.05
N GLN A 93 27.62 0.51 27.85
CA GLN A 93 26.68 -0.43 27.25
C GLN A 93 25.59 -0.79 28.27
N ILE A 94 24.34 -0.54 27.90
CA ILE A 94 23.16 -0.85 28.71
C ILE A 94 22.22 -1.76 27.94
N LYS A 95 21.36 -2.49 28.66
CA LYS A 95 20.22 -3.18 28.07
C LYS A 95 18.98 -2.34 28.31
N LYS A 96 18.40 -1.80 27.23
CA LYS A 96 17.21 -0.95 27.31
C LYS A 96 15.98 -1.79 27.05
N HIS A 97 15.03 -1.70 27.98
CA HIS A 97 13.72 -2.32 27.83
C HIS A 97 12.79 -1.38 27.08
N TYR A 98 12.28 -1.83 25.94
CA TYR A 98 11.26 -1.17 25.15
C TYR A 98 9.91 -1.80 25.52
N PRO A 99 9.01 -1.07 26.21
CA PRO A 99 7.72 -1.62 26.58
C PRO A 99 6.87 -1.91 25.33
N PRO A 100 5.85 -2.77 25.47
CA PRO A 100 4.86 -3.01 24.42
C PRO A 100 4.30 -1.71 23.84
N ASP A 101 4.31 -1.60 22.52
CA ASP A 101 3.70 -0.50 21.79
C ASP A 101 2.20 -0.80 21.56
N THR A 102 1.34 0.07 22.07
CA THR A 102 -0.12 -0.13 22.02
C THR A 102 -0.67 -0.07 20.61
N ALA A 103 -0.11 0.76 19.73
CA ALA A 103 -0.52 0.83 18.34
C ALA A 103 -0.15 -0.45 17.58
N ALA A 104 1.07 -0.95 17.78
CA ALA A 104 1.53 -2.23 17.22
C ALA A 104 0.65 -3.40 17.69
N ALA A 105 0.29 -3.43 18.98
CA ALA A 105 -0.64 -4.41 19.53
C ALA A 105 -2.04 -4.32 18.91
N ILE A 106 -2.59 -3.11 18.76
CA ILE A 106 -3.89 -2.88 18.10
C ILE A 106 -3.86 -3.35 16.64
N PHE A 107 -2.82 -3.00 15.88
CA PHE A 107 -2.66 -3.46 14.50
C PHE A 107 -2.60 -4.99 14.40
N TRP A 108 -1.82 -5.62 15.27
CA TRP A 108 -1.71 -7.08 15.34
C TRP A 108 -3.06 -7.74 15.61
N LEU A 109 -3.79 -7.26 16.62
CA LEU A 109 -5.08 -7.80 17.03
C LEU A 109 -6.16 -7.59 15.95
N LYS A 110 -6.20 -6.39 15.33
CA LYS A 110 -7.08 -6.12 14.18
C LYS A 110 -6.82 -7.06 13.00
N ASN A 111 -5.57 -7.45 12.76
CA ASN A 111 -5.21 -8.33 11.65
C ASN A 111 -5.41 -9.82 11.94
N ARG A 112 -5.08 -10.29 13.16
CA ARG A 112 -5.13 -11.72 13.56
C ARG A 112 -6.43 -12.13 14.23
N GLN A 113 -7.03 -11.25 15.03
CA GLN A 113 -8.28 -11.46 15.76
C GLN A 113 -9.40 -10.55 15.22
N LYS A 114 -9.56 -10.56 13.89
CA LYS A 114 -10.52 -9.71 13.16
C LYS A 114 -11.94 -9.76 13.74
N LYS A 115 -12.38 -10.92 14.23
CA LYS A 115 -13.73 -11.09 14.78
C LYS A 115 -13.98 -10.18 15.99
N ASP A 116 -12.98 -10.02 16.83
CA ASP A 116 -13.13 -9.36 18.13
C ASP A 116 -12.60 -7.91 18.10
N TRP A 117 -11.61 -7.61 17.25
CA TRP A 117 -10.88 -6.35 17.27
C TRP A 117 -11.04 -5.46 16.04
N ARG A 118 -11.60 -5.98 14.94
CA ARG A 118 -11.81 -5.17 13.72
C ARG A 118 -12.79 -4.05 14.01
N ASP A 119 -12.46 -2.85 13.53
CA ASP A 119 -13.36 -1.71 13.64
C ASP A 119 -14.71 -2.01 12.99
N LYS A 120 -15.78 -1.75 13.73
CA LYS A 120 -17.15 -1.84 13.22
C LYS A 120 -17.57 -0.45 12.78
N ILE A 121 -17.63 -0.25 11.47
CA ILE A 121 -18.17 0.97 10.89
C ILE A 121 -19.64 0.71 10.59
N ASN A 122 -20.53 1.35 11.35
CA ASN A 122 -21.96 1.35 11.07
C ASN A 122 -22.26 2.55 10.17
N HIS A 123 -22.56 2.29 8.91
CA HIS A 123 -23.03 3.32 8.00
C HIS A 123 -24.55 3.35 8.02
N ALA A 124 -25.12 4.50 8.36
CA ALA A 124 -26.48 4.82 7.97
C ALA A 124 -26.42 5.40 6.55
N ILE A 125 -27.15 4.81 5.62
CA ILE A 125 -27.29 5.35 4.26
C ILE A 125 -28.65 6.05 4.23
N GLU A 126 -28.60 7.38 4.19
CA GLU A 126 -29.78 8.24 4.18
C GLU A 126 -29.82 9.04 2.88
N GLY A 127 -31.03 9.28 2.37
CA GLY A 127 -31.29 10.17 1.25
C GLY A 127 -31.26 11.64 1.67
N ALA A 128 -31.66 12.53 0.76
CA ALA A 128 -31.72 13.95 1.04
C ALA A 128 -32.55 14.23 2.31
N ASN A 129 -32.01 15.05 3.22
CA ASN A 129 -32.63 15.45 4.48
C ASN A 129 -33.01 14.28 5.42
N GLY A 130 -32.27 13.17 5.39
CA GLY A 130 -32.58 12.00 6.23
C GLY A 130 -33.73 11.14 5.69
N GLY A 131 -34.15 11.39 4.45
CA GLY A 131 -35.21 10.66 3.77
C GLY A 131 -34.76 9.30 3.21
N PRO A 132 -35.67 8.55 2.57
CA PRO A 132 -35.30 7.33 1.86
C PRO A 132 -34.32 7.64 0.72
N VAL A 133 -33.41 6.70 0.45
CA VAL A 133 -32.49 6.79 -0.70
C VAL A 133 -33.30 6.68 -1.98
N GLU A 134 -33.36 7.76 -2.75
CA GLU A 134 -33.97 7.76 -4.08
C GLU A 134 -32.97 7.21 -5.10
N VAL A 135 -33.34 6.10 -5.73
CA VAL A 135 -32.59 5.51 -6.85
C VAL A 135 -33.33 5.86 -8.13
N VAL A 136 -32.83 6.85 -8.87
CA VAL A 136 -33.37 7.21 -10.19
C VAL A 136 -32.63 6.42 -11.26
N ASN A 137 -33.33 5.50 -11.91
CA ASN A 137 -32.81 4.76 -13.06
C ASN A 137 -33.25 5.46 -14.34
N TYR A 138 -32.33 6.13 -15.03
CA TYR A 138 -32.61 6.78 -16.30
C TYR A 138 -32.60 5.79 -17.46
N THR A 139 -33.63 5.85 -18.30
CA THR A 139 -33.74 5.09 -19.53
C THR A 139 -33.20 5.88 -20.72
N ALA A 140 -32.92 5.21 -21.85
CA ALA A 140 -32.45 5.86 -23.07
C ALA A 140 -33.40 6.97 -23.57
N ALA A 141 -34.71 6.83 -23.32
CA ALA A 141 -35.71 7.84 -23.64
C ALA A 141 -35.58 9.09 -22.74
N ASP A 142 -35.26 8.92 -21.46
CA ASP A 142 -35.07 10.04 -20.52
C ASP A 142 -33.84 10.88 -20.89
N TYR A 143 -32.76 10.24 -21.34
CA TYR A 143 -31.57 10.93 -21.85
C TYR A 143 -31.85 11.70 -23.15
N ALA A 144 -32.61 11.10 -24.06
CA ALA A 144 -33.00 11.77 -25.31
C ALA A 144 -33.90 13.00 -25.05
N ALA A 145 -34.82 12.90 -24.10
CA ALA A 145 -35.66 14.02 -23.69
C ALA A 145 -34.85 15.13 -23.00
N ALA A 146 -33.90 14.78 -22.14
CA ALA A 146 -33.01 15.75 -21.50
C ALA A 146 -32.11 16.47 -22.52
N GLN A 147 -31.63 15.75 -23.53
CA GLN A 147 -30.80 16.31 -24.59
C GLN A 147 -31.59 17.29 -25.47
N ALA A 148 -32.82 16.93 -25.86
CA ALA A 148 -33.70 17.83 -26.61
C ALA A 148 -34.04 19.11 -25.82
N ALA A 149 -34.32 18.99 -24.53
CA ALA A 149 -34.59 20.15 -23.65
C ALA A 149 -33.36 21.04 -23.45
N MET A 150 -32.15 20.48 -23.46
CA MET A 150 -30.90 21.23 -23.40
C MET A 150 -30.65 21.99 -24.72
N GLU A 151 -30.84 21.32 -25.86
CA GLU A 151 -30.71 21.94 -27.18
C GLU A 151 -31.71 23.09 -27.39
N GLU A 152 -32.92 22.97 -26.88
CA GLU A 152 -33.92 24.05 -26.92
C GLU A 152 -33.51 25.27 -26.09
N LYS A 153 -32.93 25.07 -24.89
CA LYS A 153 -32.39 26.16 -24.06
C LYS A 153 -31.17 26.84 -24.68
N LEU A 154 -30.38 26.11 -25.47
CA LEU A 154 -29.22 26.64 -26.19
C LEU A 154 -29.60 27.45 -27.44
N LYS A 155 -30.80 27.25 -28.02
CA LYS A 155 -31.26 27.98 -29.22
C LYS A 155 -31.46 29.50 -29.02
N GLY A 156 -31.45 29.98 -27.78
CA GLY A 156 -31.55 31.41 -27.45
C GLY A 156 -30.28 32.01 -26.86
N LEU A 157 -29.16 31.28 -26.87
CA LEU A 157 -27.89 31.69 -26.30
C LEU A 157 -26.86 31.91 -27.44
N ASP A 158 -27.14 32.90 -28.29
CA ASP A 158 -26.13 33.56 -29.13
C ASP A 158 -25.68 34.87 -28.45
#